data_AF-A0A2V7EGS5-F1
#
_entry.id   AF-A0A2V7EGS5-F1
#
_cell.length_a   1.000
_cell.length_b   1.000
_cell.length_c   1.000
_cell.angle_alpha   90.00
_cell.angle_beta   90.00
_cell.angle_gamma   90.00
#
_symmetry.space_group_name_H-M   'P 1'
#
loop_
_entity.id
_entity.type
_entity.pdbx_description
1 polymer ?
#
loop_
_entity_poly.entity_id
_entity_poly.type
_entity_poly.pdbx_seq_one_letter_code
_entity_poly.pdbx_strand_id
1 'polypeptide(L)'
;FKAKSRDGLGDDWPIGYSDLAPYYDRIDKLIGVFGNNDNLPNHPGGYFLPPPRPRCYELMVKDAADRLNIACVAARLSIITEAHNGRAGCHYCGQCNRGCRTNSNFSSTNVLIAPALKTGRLTLVTNAMAREVTLNSRGLASGVTYIDTKTGAERH
;
A
#
# COMPACT_ATOMS: atom_id res chain seq x y z
N PHE A 1 -5.02 -15.32 -9.55
CA PHE A 1 -5.52 -14.80 -10.84
C PHE A 1 -6.31 -15.83 -11.61
N LYS A 2 -5.81 -17.05 -11.83
CA LYS A 2 -6.52 -18.11 -12.56
C LYS A 2 -6.92 -19.28 -11.64
N ALA A 3 -7.77 -19.00 -10.63
CA ALA A 3 -8.15 -20.00 -9.63
C ALA A 3 -9.04 -21.08 -10.23
N LYS A 4 -10.11 -20.69 -10.92
CA LYS A 4 -11.06 -21.60 -11.57
C LYS A 4 -10.37 -22.54 -12.55
N SER A 5 -9.45 -22.02 -13.36
CA SER A 5 -8.68 -22.85 -14.30
C SER A 5 -7.67 -23.80 -13.62
N ARG A 6 -7.20 -23.48 -12.40
CA ARG A 6 -6.19 -24.28 -11.69
C ARG A 6 -6.81 -25.38 -10.82
N ASP A 7 -7.85 -25.05 -10.06
CA ASP A 7 -8.44 -25.94 -9.04
C ASP A 7 -9.97 -26.06 -9.14
N GLY A 8 -10.60 -25.40 -10.12
CA GLY A 8 -12.05 -25.47 -10.35
C GLY A 8 -12.90 -24.55 -9.44
N LEU A 9 -12.28 -23.78 -8.55
CA LEU A 9 -12.99 -22.95 -7.56
C LEU A 9 -12.98 -21.47 -7.91
N GLY A 10 -14.10 -20.80 -7.62
CA GLY A 10 -14.28 -19.36 -7.83
C GLY A 10 -14.26 -18.97 -9.31
N ASP A 11 -13.73 -17.78 -9.61
CA ASP A 11 -13.60 -17.26 -10.96
C ASP A 11 -12.18 -16.82 -11.30
N ASP A 12 -11.89 -16.90 -12.60
CA ASP A 12 -10.66 -16.37 -13.14
C ASP A 12 -10.78 -14.87 -13.34
N TRP A 13 -9.78 -14.16 -12.82
CA TRP A 13 -9.62 -12.75 -13.09
C TRP A 13 -9.31 -12.55 -14.57
N PRO A 14 -9.80 -11.45 -15.20
CA PRO A 14 -9.52 -11.16 -16.61
C PRO A 14 -8.05 -10.77 -16.86
N ILE A 15 -7.25 -10.61 -15.80
CA ILE A 15 -5.82 -10.29 -15.83
C ILE A 15 -5.00 -11.36 -15.11
N GLY A 16 -3.70 -11.43 -15.42
CA GLY A 16 -2.71 -12.31 -14.81
C GLY A 16 -1.71 -11.58 -13.90
N TYR A 17 -0.84 -12.36 -13.27
CA TYR A 17 0.25 -11.79 -12.46
C TYR A 17 1.22 -10.97 -13.32
N SER A 18 1.53 -11.43 -14.54
CA SER A 18 2.40 -10.71 -15.49
C SER A 18 1.88 -9.30 -15.82
N ASP A 19 0.56 -9.11 -15.84
CA ASP A 19 -0.04 -7.80 -16.12
C ASP A 19 0.15 -6.83 -14.94
N LEU A 20 0.19 -7.36 -13.71
CA LEU A 20 0.32 -6.56 -12.49
C LEU A 20 1.77 -6.42 -12.01
N ALA A 21 2.67 -7.33 -12.36
CA ALA A 21 4.06 -7.32 -11.89
C ALA A 21 4.75 -5.97 -12.10
N PRO A 22 4.64 -5.29 -13.27
CA PRO A 22 5.22 -3.96 -13.45
C PRO A 22 4.64 -2.89 -12.51
N TYR A 23 3.37 -3.04 -12.09
CA TYR A 23 2.73 -2.10 -11.16
C TYR A 23 3.11 -2.37 -9.71
N TYR A 24 3.30 -3.64 -9.33
CA TYR A 24 3.89 -4.00 -8.03
C TYR A 24 5.28 -3.41 -7.89
N ASP A 25 6.15 -3.59 -8.89
CA ASP A 25 7.51 -3.03 -8.90
C ASP A 25 7.51 -1.51 -8.75
N ARG A 26 6.57 -0.83 -9.41
CA ARG A 26 6.41 0.63 -9.30
C ARG A 26 5.98 1.05 -7.91
N ILE A 27 5.05 0.32 -7.29
CA ILE A 27 4.57 0.60 -5.93
C ILE A 27 5.69 0.36 -4.92
N ASP A 28 6.39 -0.76 -5.00
CA ASP A 28 7.51 -1.10 -4.12
C ASP A 28 8.54 0.03 -4.05
N LYS A 29 8.98 0.49 -5.23
CA LYS A 29 9.93 1.61 -5.37
C LYS A 29 9.33 2.95 -4.94
N LEU A 30 8.03 3.17 -5.10
CA LEU A 30 7.38 4.42 -4.73
C LEU A 30 7.23 4.55 -3.21
N ILE A 31 6.60 3.55 -2.58
CA ILE A 31 6.21 3.62 -1.16
C ILE A 31 7.32 3.18 -0.22
N GLY A 32 8.28 2.40 -0.72
CA GLY A 32 9.34 1.78 0.07
C GLY A 32 8.78 0.66 0.93
N VAL A 33 8.98 -0.56 0.49
CA VAL A 33 8.60 -1.79 1.21
C VAL A 33 9.87 -2.45 1.70
N PHE A 34 9.97 -2.80 2.97
CA PHE A 34 11.07 -3.66 3.43
C PHE A 34 10.68 -5.13 3.27
N GLY A 35 11.66 -6.01 3.09
CA GLY A 35 11.43 -7.44 2.93
C GLY A 35 12.59 -8.17 2.25
N ASN A 36 12.39 -9.46 1.99
CA ASN A 36 13.34 -10.31 1.29
C ASN A 36 12.70 -11.00 0.08
N ASN A 37 13.56 -11.38 -0.87
CA ASN A 37 13.20 -12.26 -1.99
C ASN A 37 13.44 -13.72 -1.59
N ASP A 38 12.54 -14.28 -0.79
CA ASP A 38 12.66 -15.62 -0.19
C ASP A 38 12.31 -16.79 -1.13
N ASN A 39 12.00 -16.51 -2.41
CA ASN A 39 11.64 -17.49 -3.43
C ASN A 39 10.47 -18.43 -3.04
N LEU A 40 9.50 -17.90 -2.29
CA LEU A 40 8.30 -18.65 -1.92
C LEU A 40 7.26 -18.63 -3.06
N PRO A 41 6.64 -19.78 -3.41
CA PRO A 41 5.70 -19.88 -4.53
C PRO A 41 4.52 -18.90 -4.46
N ASN A 42 4.09 -18.57 -3.25
CA ASN A 42 2.98 -17.68 -2.96
C ASN A 42 3.40 -16.24 -2.60
N HIS A 43 4.70 -15.96 -2.50
CA HIS A 43 5.23 -14.63 -2.21
C HIS A 43 6.29 -14.27 -3.25
N PRO A 44 5.86 -13.94 -4.49
CA PRO A 44 6.79 -13.56 -5.54
C PRO A 44 7.67 -12.39 -5.08
N GLY A 45 8.88 -12.33 -5.62
CA GLY A 45 9.84 -11.29 -5.26
C GLY A 45 9.39 -9.89 -5.69
N GLY A 46 10.13 -8.89 -5.21
CA GLY A 46 9.89 -7.48 -5.50
C GLY A 46 11.12 -6.62 -5.22
N TYR A 47 10.90 -5.31 -5.15
CA TYR A 47 11.95 -4.32 -4.88
C TYR A 47 11.90 -3.89 -3.43
N PHE A 48 12.64 -4.59 -2.59
CA PHE A 48 12.58 -4.37 -1.15
C PHE A 48 13.78 -3.59 -0.62
N LEU A 49 13.51 -2.74 0.37
CA LEU A 49 14.51 -2.22 1.30
C LEU A 49 14.93 -3.34 2.26
N PRO A 50 16.14 -3.27 2.85
CA PRO A 50 16.58 -4.26 3.82
C PRO A 50 15.61 -4.37 5.01
N PRO A 51 15.21 -5.57 5.43
CA PRO A 51 14.33 -5.72 6.59
C PRO A 51 15.02 -5.25 7.87
N PRO A 52 14.25 -4.79 8.88
CA PRO A 52 14.81 -4.49 10.19
C PRO A 52 15.38 -5.77 10.81
N ARG A 53 16.38 -5.61 11.69
CA ARG A 53 16.88 -6.76 12.46
C ARG A 53 15.73 -7.34 13.32
N PRO A 54 15.59 -8.68 13.35
CA PRO A 54 14.57 -9.32 14.16
C PRO A 54 14.79 -9.04 15.64
N ARG A 55 13.70 -8.90 16.37
CA ARG A 55 13.69 -8.78 17.83
C ARG A 55 13.97 -10.13 18.47
N CYS A 56 14.38 -10.12 19.75
CA CYS A 56 14.76 -11.36 20.45
C CYS A 56 13.68 -12.44 20.41
N TYR A 57 12.40 -12.08 20.57
CA TYR A 57 11.30 -13.06 20.50
C TYR A 57 11.05 -13.58 19.08
N GLU A 58 11.35 -12.79 18.04
CA GLU A 58 11.21 -13.21 16.64
C GLU A 58 12.29 -14.24 16.29
N LEU A 59 13.48 -14.13 16.88
CA LEU A 59 14.53 -15.15 16.77
C LEU A 59 14.11 -16.49 17.38
N MET A 60 13.40 -16.47 18.52
CA MET A 60 12.87 -17.70 19.13
C MET A 60 11.81 -18.36 18.23
N VAL A 61 10.94 -17.56 17.60
CA VAL A 61 9.96 -18.05 16.63
C VAL A 61 10.65 -18.67 15.42
N LYS A 62 11.70 -18.02 14.90
CA LYS A 62 12.48 -18.53 13.76
C LYS A 62 13.15 -19.87 14.08
N ASP A 63 13.82 -19.99 15.22
CA ASP A 63 14.46 -21.24 15.66
C ASP A 63 13.43 -22.39 15.81
N ALA A 64 12.28 -22.12 16.41
CA ALA A 64 11.21 -23.12 16.52
C ALA A 64 10.64 -23.53 15.15
N ALA A 65 10.43 -22.56 14.25
CA ALA A 65 9.93 -22.82 12.90
C ALA A 65 10.93 -23.66 12.08
N ASP A 66 12.23 -23.37 12.20
CA ASP A 66 13.28 -24.12 11.50
C ASP A 66 13.32 -25.59 11.93
N ARG A 67 13.19 -25.87 13.24
CA ARG A 67 13.12 -27.24 13.77
C ARG A 67 11.90 -28.01 13.26
N LEU A 68 10.81 -27.31 12.97
CA LEU A 68 9.58 -27.88 12.43
C LEU A 68 9.52 -27.86 10.90
N ASN A 69 10.58 -27.39 10.23
CA ASN A 69 10.63 -27.20 8.78
C ASN A 69 9.48 -26.32 8.24
N ILE A 70 9.15 -25.26 8.98
CA ILE A 70 8.15 -24.26 8.60
C ILE A 70 8.87 -23.00 8.16
N ALA A 71 8.62 -22.54 6.93
CA ALA A 71 9.22 -21.32 6.41
C ALA A 71 8.80 -20.10 7.24
N CYS A 72 9.78 -19.44 7.86
CA CYS A 72 9.61 -18.18 8.60
C CYS A 72 10.51 -17.11 7.95
N VAL A 73 9.89 -16.10 7.35
CA VAL A 73 10.57 -15.03 6.61
C VAL A 73 10.26 -13.67 7.23
N ALA A 74 11.09 -12.67 6.92
CA ALA A 74 10.79 -11.30 7.34
C ALA A 74 9.46 -10.84 6.73
N ALA A 75 8.64 -10.15 7.53
CA ALA A 75 7.42 -9.54 7.01
C ALA A 75 7.74 -8.55 5.88
N ARG A 76 6.80 -8.37 4.96
CA ARG A 76 6.89 -7.35 3.91
C ARG A 76 5.97 -6.20 4.25
N LEU A 77 6.51 -5.08 4.73
CA LEU A 77 5.72 -3.94 5.18
C LEU A 77 6.19 -2.63 4.54
N SER A 78 5.27 -1.71 4.35
CA SER A 78 5.51 -0.36 3.84
C SER A 78 6.03 0.59 4.92
N ILE A 79 7.18 0.23 5.51
CA ILE A 79 7.89 1.00 6.52
C ILE A 79 9.34 1.12 6.06
N ILE A 80 9.81 2.32 5.74
CA ILE A 80 11.16 2.46 5.20
C ILE A 80 12.21 2.25 6.30
N THR A 81 13.20 1.41 6.05
CA THR A 81 14.31 1.09 6.97
C THR A 81 15.53 1.96 6.73
N GLU A 82 15.60 2.59 5.57
CA GLU A 82 16.59 3.58 5.16
C GLU A 82 15.90 4.83 4.58
N ALA A 83 16.68 5.88 4.33
CA ALA A 83 16.15 7.09 3.72
C ALA A 83 15.63 6.80 2.31
N HIS A 84 14.39 7.19 2.03
CA HIS A 84 13.72 6.84 0.77
C HIS A 84 12.83 7.99 0.29
N ASN A 85 13.02 8.45 -0.95
CA ASN A 85 12.22 9.52 -1.57
C ASN A 85 12.07 10.77 -0.68
N GLY A 86 13.16 11.18 -0.02
CA GLY A 86 13.19 12.35 0.88
C GLY A 86 12.56 12.15 2.26
N ARG A 87 12.24 10.91 2.64
CA ARG A 87 11.73 10.53 3.97
C ARG A 87 12.81 9.78 4.75
N ALA A 88 12.91 10.02 6.05
CA ALA A 88 13.90 9.35 6.90
C ALA A 88 13.47 7.93 7.28
N GLY A 89 14.46 7.04 7.43
CA GLY A 89 14.28 5.68 7.94
C GLY A 89 13.52 5.63 9.27
N CYS A 90 12.76 4.55 9.49
CA CYS A 90 12.05 4.33 10.74
C CYS A 90 13.03 4.22 11.91
N HIS A 91 12.77 4.96 12.98
CA HIS A 91 13.55 4.92 14.23
C HIS A 91 12.83 4.13 15.35
N TYR A 92 11.79 3.36 14.99
CA TYR A 92 11.14 2.37 15.85
C TYR A 92 10.45 2.91 17.11
N CYS A 93 9.81 4.09 17.07
CA CYS A 93 9.10 4.67 18.22
C CYS A 93 7.82 3.93 18.69
N GLY A 94 7.38 2.90 17.95
CA GLY A 94 6.23 2.06 18.35
C GLY A 94 4.84 2.71 18.24
N GLN A 95 4.71 3.89 17.62
CA GLN A 95 3.43 4.62 17.52
C GLN A 95 2.73 4.46 16.14
N CYS A 96 2.98 3.36 15.43
CA CYS A 96 2.52 3.18 14.03
C CYS A 96 1.01 3.40 13.85
N ASN A 97 0.20 2.96 14.82
CA ASN A 97 -1.27 3.00 14.75
C ASN A 97 -1.87 4.39 15.04
N ARG A 98 -1.05 5.39 15.39
CA ARG A 98 -1.49 6.76 15.67
C ARG A 98 -1.02 7.76 14.61
N GLY A 99 -0.51 7.25 13.49
CA GLY A 99 0.17 8.03 12.47
C GLY A 99 1.67 8.16 12.76
N CYS A 100 2.50 7.95 11.73
CA CYS A 100 3.95 8.06 11.88
C CYS A 100 4.39 9.52 11.81
N ARG A 101 4.92 10.02 12.93
CA ARG A 101 5.43 11.39 13.03
C ARG A 101 6.61 11.69 12.10
N THR A 102 7.41 10.68 11.75
CA THR A 102 8.59 10.83 10.88
C THR A 102 8.30 10.49 9.42
N ASN A 103 7.05 10.19 9.06
CA ASN A 103 6.64 9.80 7.71
C ASN A 103 7.37 8.56 7.15
N SER A 104 7.92 7.73 8.04
CA SER A 104 8.68 6.53 7.69
C SER A 104 7.77 5.35 7.31
N ASN A 105 6.58 5.25 7.90
CA ASN A 105 5.56 4.33 7.41
C ASN A 105 4.75 4.95 6.27
N PHE A 106 4.13 4.11 5.47
CA PHE A 106 3.22 4.57 4.43
C PHE A 106 1.92 5.12 5.04
N SER A 107 1.57 6.32 4.63
CA SER A 107 0.21 6.83 4.64
C SER A 107 -0.05 7.53 3.30
N SER A 108 -1.29 7.47 2.81
CA SER A 108 -1.66 8.14 1.56
C SER A 108 -1.39 9.65 1.63
N THR A 109 -1.61 10.26 2.80
CA THR A 109 -1.37 11.68 3.04
C THR A 109 0.09 12.09 2.81
N ASN A 110 1.04 11.33 3.37
CA ASN A 110 2.46 11.69 3.35
C ASN A 110 3.16 11.25 2.08
N VAL A 111 2.79 10.07 1.54
CA VAL A 111 3.53 9.43 0.45
C VAL A 111 2.94 9.74 -0.91
N LEU A 112 1.63 9.98 -1.01
CA LEU A 112 0.95 10.20 -2.29
C LEU A 112 0.44 11.64 -2.42
N ILE A 113 -0.34 12.11 -1.44
CA ILE A 113 -1.00 13.43 -1.51
C ILE A 113 0.02 14.57 -1.36
N ALA A 114 0.92 14.52 -0.37
CA ALA A 114 1.89 15.59 -0.17
C ALA A 114 2.82 15.81 -1.39
N PRO A 115 3.37 14.78 -2.05
CA PRO A 115 4.07 14.95 -3.31
C PRO A 115 3.17 15.44 -4.46
N ALA A 116 1.93 14.95 -4.56
CA ALA A 116 1.01 15.38 -5.61
C ALA A 116 0.64 16.87 -5.49
N LEU A 117 0.44 17.39 -4.26
CA LEU A 117 0.22 18.81 -4.00
C LEU A 117 1.37 19.68 -4.51
N LYS A 118 2.62 19.24 -4.35
CA LYS A 118 3.81 19.96 -4.84
C LYS A 118 3.86 20.11 -6.36
N THR A 119 3.10 19.31 -7.11
CA THR A 119 3.05 19.42 -8.58
C THR A 119 2.21 20.59 -9.07
N GLY A 120 1.40 21.22 -8.20
CA GLY A 120 0.45 22.26 -8.58
C GLY A 120 -0.75 21.76 -9.41
N ARG A 121 -0.87 20.45 -9.63
CA ARG A 121 -1.92 19.81 -10.45
C ARG A 121 -2.98 19.08 -9.62
N LEU A 122 -2.97 19.25 -8.30
CA LEU A 122 -3.92 18.62 -7.39
C LEU A 122 -4.70 19.69 -6.64
N THR A 123 -6.03 19.64 -6.75
CA THR A 123 -6.96 20.35 -5.88
C THR A 123 -7.50 19.38 -4.83
N LEU A 124 -7.36 19.72 -3.55
CA LEU A 124 -7.86 18.92 -2.43
C LEU A 124 -9.05 19.64 -1.78
N VAL A 125 -10.23 19.02 -1.85
CA VAL A 125 -11.41 19.48 -1.13
C VAL A 125 -11.66 18.53 0.04
N THR A 126 -11.55 19.04 1.26
CA THR A 126 -11.78 18.27 2.49
C THR A 126 -13.20 18.48 3.01
N ASN A 127 -13.71 17.56 3.84
CA ASN A 127 -15.09 17.59 4.35
C ASN A 127 -16.15 17.46 3.24
N ALA A 128 -15.78 16.92 2.08
CA ALA A 128 -16.67 16.69 0.96
C ALA A 128 -17.10 15.22 0.92
N MET A 129 -18.33 14.93 1.36
CA MET A 129 -18.91 13.60 1.23
C MET A 129 -19.62 13.50 -0.12
N ALA A 130 -19.04 12.73 -1.06
CA ALA A 130 -19.64 12.50 -2.37
C ALA A 130 -21.06 11.89 -2.23
N ARG A 131 -22.04 12.47 -2.94
CA ARG A 131 -23.44 12.07 -2.92
C ARG A 131 -23.86 11.39 -4.21
N GLU A 132 -23.55 12.01 -5.35
CA GLU A 132 -24.03 11.56 -6.66
C GLU A 132 -23.02 11.87 -7.75
N VAL A 133 -22.80 10.91 -8.66
CA VAL A 133 -22.05 11.15 -9.91
C VAL A 133 -23.05 11.65 -10.94
N THR A 134 -22.89 12.89 -11.40
CA THR A 134 -23.78 13.46 -12.42
C THR A 134 -23.38 12.97 -13.80
N LEU A 135 -24.36 12.79 -14.70
CA LEU A 135 -24.12 12.37 -16.09
C LEU A 135 -24.42 13.50 -17.06
N ASN A 136 -23.74 13.51 -18.21
CA ASN A 136 -24.12 14.34 -19.35
C ASN A 136 -25.19 13.65 -20.21
N SER A 137 -25.65 14.32 -21.27
CA SER A 137 -26.67 13.79 -22.19
C SER A 137 -26.29 12.52 -22.94
N ARG A 138 -25.00 12.11 -22.92
CA ARG A 138 -24.51 10.85 -23.51
C ARG A 138 -24.39 9.72 -22.48
N GLY A 139 -24.81 9.96 -21.24
CA GLY A 139 -24.68 8.98 -20.14
C GLY A 139 -23.26 8.86 -19.57
N LEU A 140 -22.36 9.80 -19.88
CA LEU A 140 -20.99 9.80 -19.32
C LEU A 140 -20.92 10.67 -18.07
N ALA A 141 -20.08 10.27 -17.11
CA ALA A 141 -19.83 11.06 -15.90
C ALA A 141 -19.35 12.48 -16.25
N SER A 142 -20.02 13.48 -15.67
CA SER A 142 -19.79 14.90 -15.92
C SER A 142 -19.40 15.69 -14.66
N GLY A 143 -19.59 15.11 -13.47
CA GLY A 143 -19.29 15.75 -12.19
C GLY A 143 -19.68 14.88 -11.00
N VAL A 144 -19.51 15.42 -9.80
CA VAL A 144 -19.91 14.78 -8.54
C VAL A 144 -20.54 15.83 -7.64
N THR A 145 -21.79 15.66 -7.22
CA THR A 145 -22.32 16.47 -6.11
C THR A 145 -21.77 15.93 -4.79
N TYR A 146 -21.49 16.84 -3.86
CA TYR A 146 -21.04 16.47 -2.52
C TYR A 146 -21.71 17.33 -1.46
N ILE A 147 -21.85 16.76 -0.27
CA ILE A 147 -22.29 17.47 0.93
C ILE A 147 -21.06 17.91 1.70
N ASP A 148 -20.97 19.22 1.98
CA ASP A 148 -19.98 19.73 2.93
C ASP A 148 -20.38 19.30 4.34
N THR A 149 -19.57 18.44 4.97
CA THR A 149 -19.92 17.82 6.26
C THR A 149 -19.83 18.76 7.45
N LYS A 150 -19.32 19.99 7.27
CA LYS A 150 -19.33 21.02 8.33
C LYS A 150 -20.58 21.87 8.29
N THR A 151 -21.12 22.11 7.10
CA THR A 151 -22.24 23.05 6.89
C THR A 151 -23.55 22.38 6.50
N GLY A 152 -23.51 21.13 6.02
CA GLY A 152 -24.64 20.44 5.42
C GLY A 152 -25.04 20.95 4.04
N ALA A 153 -24.31 21.92 3.48
CA ALA A 153 -24.60 22.49 2.18
C ALA A 153 -24.23 21.52 1.04
N GLU A 154 -25.09 21.44 0.03
CA GLU A 154 -24.79 20.72 -1.20
C GLU A 154 -23.97 21.60 -2.16
N ARG A 155 -22.97 20.97 -2.78
CA ARG A 155 -22.06 21.57 -3.76
C ARG A 155 -21.97 20.63 -4.98
N HIS A 156 -21.61 21.20 -6.12
CA HIS A 156 -21.27 20.48 -7.36
C HIS A 156 -19.86 20.85 -7.78
#